data_AF-A0A8J6G4B3-F1
#
_entry.id   AF-A0A8J6G4B3-F1
#
_cell.length_a   1.000
_cell.length_b   1.000
_cell.length_c   1.000
_cell.angle_alpha   90.00
_cell.angle_beta   90.00
_cell.angle_gamma   90.00
#
_symmetry.space_group_name_H-M   'P 1'
#
loop_
_entity.id
_entity.type
_entity.pdbx_description
1 polymer ?
#
loop_
_entity_poly.entity_id
_entity_poly.type
_entity_poly.pdbx_seq_one_letter_code
_entity_poly.pdbx_strand_id
1 'polypeptide(L)'
;MPEPSHQLRSHRTALEMEKVKETGWAASAVSNAAMAKIKARDLCGKKKEELLKQLDDLKVELSQLRVAKVTSGAASKLSKIRVVRKSIARVLTVINQTQKENLRKFYKGKKYKPLDLRPKKTRAVGSPSTRRS
;
A
#
# COMPACT_ATOMS: atom_id res chain seq x y z
N MET A 1 32.72 -55.58 -31.43
CA MET A 1 32.65 -55.98 -30.00
C MET A 1 32.73 -54.70 -29.17
N PRO A 2 31.72 -54.40 -28.33
CA PRO A 2 31.41 -53.03 -27.88
C PRO A 2 32.21 -52.58 -26.64
N GLU A 3 32.46 -51.27 -26.55
CA GLU A 3 33.21 -50.60 -25.49
C GLU A 3 32.44 -50.46 -24.16
N PRO A 4 33.12 -50.50 -22.99
CA PRO A 4 32.50 -50.32 -21.68
C PRO A 4 32.57 -48.84 -21.23
N SER A 5 31.75 -47.97 -21.82
CA SER A 5 31.69 -46.54 -21.46
C SER A 5 30.32 -46.07 -20.94
N HIS A 6 29.48 -47.01 -20.47
CA HIS A 6 28.06 -46.74 -20.18
C HIS A 6 27.63 -46.72 -18.70
N GLN A 7 28.54 -46.75 -17.72
CA GLN A 7 28.16 -46.74 -16.30
C GLN A 7 28.58 -45.50 -15.48
N LEU A 8 29.35 -44.57 -16.06
CA LEU A 8 29.78 -43.34 -15.35
C LEU A 8 29.08 -42.06 -15.83
N ARG A 9 28.03 -42.19 -16.64
CA ARG A 9 27.22 -41.07 -17.14
C ARG A 9 25.78 -41.04 -16.60
N SER A 10 25.36 -42.04 -15.82
CA SER A 10 24.05 -42.09 -15.15
C SER A 10 24.08 -41.53 -13.72
N HIS A 11 25.23 -41.50 -13.05
CA HIS A 11 25.34 -40.95 -11.69
C HIS A 11 25.55 -39.44 -11.63
N ARG A 12 25.94 -38.79 -12.73
CA ARG A 12 26.10 -37.33 -12.79
C ARG A 12 24.77 -36.61 -13.07
N THR A 13 23.85 -37.25 -13.80
CA THR A 13 22.52 -36.69 -14.10
C THR A 13 21.54 -36.79 -12.93
N ALA A 14 21.72 -37.74 -12.01
CA ALA A 14 20.89 -37.85 -10.81
C ALA A 14 21.17 -36.72 -9.79
N LEU A 15 22.45 -36.38 -9.56
CA LEU A 15 22.86 -35.31 -8.64
C LEU A 15 22.52 -33.89 -9.16
N GLU A 16 22.42 -33.72 -10.48
CA GLU A 16 22.09 -32.43 -11.10
C GLU A 16 20.56 -32.19 -11.17
N MET A 17 19.76 -33.26 -11.17
CA MET A 17 18.29 -33.20 -11.06
C MET A 17 17.81 -32.97 -9.62
N GLU A 18 18.57 -33.41 -8.61
CA GLU A 18 18.23 -33.18 -7.20
C GLU A 18 18.52 -31.73 -6.76
N LYS A 19 19.55 -31.10 -7.34
CA LYS A 19 19.94 -29.71 -7.04
C LYS A 19 18.98 -28.65 -7.60
N VAL A 20 18.18 -28.99 -8.62
CA VAL A 20 17.11 -28.11 -9.14
C VAL A 20 15.86 -28.14 -8.24
N LYS A 21 15.72 -29.12 -7.35
CA LYS A 21 14.62 -29.16 -6.37
C LYS A 21 14.92 -28.38 -5.09
N GLU A 22 16.18 -28.08 -4.78
CA GLU A 22 16.57 -27.35 -3.56
C GLU A 22 16.61 -25.82 -3.73
N THR A 23 16.66 -25.29 -4.95
CA THR A 23 16.63 -23.84 -5.20
C THR A 23 15.22 -23.23 -5.19
N GLY A 24 14.18 -24.05 -5.00
CA GLY A 24 12.78 -23.63 -4.96
C GLY A 24 12.32 -22.99 -3.63
N TRP A 25 13.12 -23.00 -2.57
CA TRP A 25 12.65 -22.59 -1.24
C TRP A 25 12.81 -21.10 -0.92
N ALA A 26 13.54 -20.33 -1.72
CA ALA A 26 13.83 -18.92 -1.41
C ALA A 26 12.76 -17.92 -1.92
N ALA A 27 11.89 -18.31 -2.86
CA ALA A 27 10.92 -17.40 -3.47
C ALA A 27 9.59 -17.28 -2.69
N SER A 28 9.27 -18.25 -1.81
CA SER A 28 7.97 -18.30 -1.12
C SER A 28 8.00 -17.80 0.33
N ALA A 29 9.13 -17.27 0.81
CA ALA A 29 9.26 -16.73 2.18
C ALA A 29 9.02 -15.21 2.27
N VAL A 30 8.94 -14.51 1.14
CA VAL A 30 8.80 -13.03 1.13
C VAL A 30 7.34 -12.56 1.20
N SER A 31 6.35 -13.45 1.18
CA SER A 31 4.94 -13.05 1.04
C SER A 31 4.15 -12.89 2.35
N ASN A 32 4.70 -13.16 3.53
CA ASN A 32 3.85 -13.13 4.76
C ASN A 32 3.87 -11.81 5.54
N ALA A 33 4.91 -10.99 5.42
CA ALA A 33 4.94 -9.64 6.02
C ALA A 33 4.18 -8.59 5.16
N ALA A 34 3.95 -8.90 3.88
CA ALA A 34 3.35 -7.99 2.90
C ALA A 34 1.81 -7.94 2.96
N MET A 35 1.15 -9.01 3.40
CA MET A 35 -0.32 -9.14 3.38
C MET A 35 -1.04 -8.21 4.38
N ALA A 36 -0.39 -7.82 5.48
CA ALA A 36 -1.02 -6.99 6.50
C ALA A 36 -1.02 -5.48 6.18
N LYS A 37 -0.22 -5.03 5.20
CA LYS A 37 0.04 -3.60 4.96
C LYS A 37 -0.52 -3.16 3.61
N ILE A 38 -1.72 -2.58 3.65
CA ILE A 38 -2.37 -1.99 2.46
C ILE A 38 -1.45 -0.95 1.80
N LYS A 39 -1.03 -1.20 0.55
CA LYS A 39 -0.19 -0.26 -0.21
C LYS A 39 -1.07 0.74 -0.95
N ALA A 40 -0.66 2.01 -0.95
CA ALA A 40 -1.44 3.09 -1.59
C ALA A 40 -1.62 2.89 -3.10
N ARG A 41 -0.60 2.34 -3.77
CA ARG A 41 -0.64 1.95 -5.19
C ARG A 41 -1.84 1.06 -5.53
N ASP A 42 -2.14 0.09 -4.67
CA ASP A 42 -3.20 -0.89 -4.92
C ASP A 42 -4.60 -0.31 -4.62
N LEU A 43 -4.68 0.86 -3.97
CA LEU A 43 -5.93 1.59 -3.69
C LEU A 43 -6.30 2.58 -4.79
N CYS A 44 -5.32 3.09 -5.55
CA CYS A 44 -5.53 4.14 -6.53
C CYS A 44 -6.41 3.69 -7.72
N GLY A 45 -6.43 2.40 -8.03
CA GLY A 45 -7.25 1.82 -9.10
C GLY A 45 -8.67 1.41 -8.69
N LYS A 46 -9.04 1.52 -7.40
CA LYS A 46 -10.33 1.05 -6.88
C LYS A 46 -11.39 2.16 -6.94
N LYS A 47 -12.66 1.76 -7.05
CA LYS A 47 -13.78 2.71 -7.04
C LYS A 47 -13.98 3.32 -5.65
N LYS A 48 -14.51 4.55 -5.60
CA LYS A 48 -14.76 5.28 -4.35
C LYS A 48 -15.62 4.48 -3.36
N GLU A 49 -16.63 3.77 -3.84
CA GLU A 49 -17.54 2.96 -3.02
C GLU A 49 -16.81 1.79 -2.33
N GLU A 50 -15.92 1.12 -3.04
CA GLU A 50 -15.10 0.04 -2.48
C GLU A 50 -14.13 0.55 -1.41
N LEU A 51 -13.56 1.74 -1.62
CA LEU A 51 -12.69 2.40 -0.64
C LEU A 51 -13.44 2.79 0.64
N LEU A 52 -14.72 3.18 0.52
CA LEU A 52 -15.56 3.50 1.67
C LEU A 52 -15.91 2.24 2.48
N LYS A 53 -16.26 1.13 1.81
CA LYS A 53 -16.49 -0.16 2.49
C LYS A 53 -15.25 -0.61 3.25
N GLN A 54 -14.08 -0.61 2.58
CA GLN A 54 -12.79 -0.94 3.22
C GLN A 54 -12.47 -0.02 4.41
N LEU A 55 -12.83 1.25 4.32
CA LEU A 55 -12.63 2.20 5.41
C LEU A 55 -13.45 1.84 6.64
N ASP A 56 -14.71 1.43 6.46
CA ASP A 56 -15.60 1.10 7.56
C ASP A 56 -15.21 -0.22 8.23
N ASP A 57 -14.81 -1.23 7.46
CA ASP A 57 -14.27 -2.48 7.98
C ASP A 57 -13.03 -2.23 8.87
N LEU A 58 -12.11 -1.39 8.40
CA LEU A 58 -10.91 -1.03 9.15
C LEU A 58 -11.20 -0.23 10.43
N LYS A 59 -12.27 0.59 10.45
CA LYS A 59 -12.71 1.30 11.67
C LYS A 59 -13.28 0.33 12.70
N VAL A 60 -14.08 -0.63 12.27
CA VAL A 60 -14.63 -1.68 13.15
C VAL A 60 -13.49 -2.49 13.76
N GLU A 61 -12.53 -2.93 12.95
CA GLU A 61 -11.34 -3.64 13.43
C GLU A 61 -10.55 -2.80 14.45
N LEU A 62 -10.35 -1.51 14.17
CA LEU A 62 -9.67 -0.61 15.11
C LEU A 62 -10.42 -0.50 16.45
N SER A 63 -11.75 -0.42 16.42
CA SER A 63 -12.57 -0.35 17.64
C SER A 63 -12.39 -1.61 18.49
N GLN A 64 -12.46 -2.79 17.86
CA GLN A 64 -12.24 -4.08 18.52
C GLN A 64 -10.84 -4.18 19.13
N LEU A 65 -9.80 -3.73 18.40
CA LEU A 65 -8.42 -3.73 18.90
C LEU A 65 -8.21 -2.75 20.06
N ARG A 66 -8.96 -1.65 20.12
CA ARG A 66 -8.91 -0.70 21.25
C ARG A 66 -9.53 -1.29 22.52
N VAL A 67 -10.64 -2.02 22.40
CA VAL A 67 -11.24 -2.74 23.54
C VAL A 67 -10.28 -3.83 24.04
N ALA A 68 -9.76 -4.64 23.12
CA ALA A 68 -8.82 -5.72 23.45
C ALA A 68 -7.52 -5.22 24.12
N LYS A 69 -7.10 -3.98 23.86
CA LYS A 69 -5.97 -3.36 24.55
C LYS A 69 -6.24 -3.20 26.05
N VAL A 70 -7.46 -2.84 26.43
CA VAL A 70 -7.84 -2.52 27.82
C VAL A 70 -8.02 -3.79 28.64
N THR A 71 -8.57 -4.86 28.05
CA THR A 71 -8.92 -6.11 28.74
C THR A 71 -7.75 -7.10 28.89
N SER A 72 -6.49 -6.64 28.84
CA SER A 72 -5.25 -7.45 28.72
C SER A 72 -5.08 -8.14 27.36
N GLY A 73 -4.52 -7.42 26.38
CA GLY A 73 -4.39 -7.88 25.00
C GLY A 73 -3.03 -8.49 24.66
N ALA A 74 -3.03 -9.65 24.00
CA ALA A 74 -1.82 -10.27 23.42
C ALA A 74 -1.01 -9.28 22.56
N ALA A 75 0.33 -9.34 22.66
CA ALA A 75 1.25 -8.42 21.97
C ALA A 75 1.07 -8.35 20.45
N SER A 76 0.60 -9.45 19.84
CA SER A 76 0.26 -9.52 18.41
C SER A 76 -0.91 -8.61 18.05
N LYS A 77 -1.94 -8.51 18.90
CA LYS A 77 -3.10 -7.61 18.70
C LYS A 77 -2.69 -6.13 18.86
N LEU A 78 -1.81 -5.84 19.81
CA LEU A 78 -1.29 -4.48 20.02
C LEU A 78 -0.47 -3.98 18.83
N SER A 79 0.35 -4.84 18.24
CA SER A 79 1.16 -4.51 17.06
C SER A 79 0.29 -4.16 15.83
N LYS A 80 -0.87 -4.81 15.69
CA LYS A 80 -1.84 -4.54 14.59
C LYS A 80 -2.44 -3.13 14.65
N ILE A 81 -2.58 -2.53 15.84
CA ILE A 81 -3.16 -1.18 16.01
C ILE A 81 -2.41 -0.14 15.15
N ARG A 82 -1.07 -0.17 15.16
CA ARG A 82 -0.26 0.78 14.38
C ARG A 82 -0.46 0.57 12.87
N VAL A 83 -0.61 -0.67 12.44
CA VAL A 83 -0.79 -1.03 11.03
C VAL A 83 -2.16 -0.56 10.54
N VAL A 84 -3.25 -0.91 11.25
CA VAL A 84 -4.62 -0.53 10.92
C VAL A 84 -4.79 0.99 10.87
N ARG A 85 -4.24 1.74 11.84
CA ARG A 85 -4.27 3.22 11.83
C ARG A 85 -3.59 3.80 10.58
N LYS A 86 -2.44 3.25 10.18
CA LYS A 86 -1.74 3.69 8.96
C LYS A 86 -2.51 3.31 7.70
N SER A 87 -3.20 2.17 7.69
CA SER A 87 -4.05 1.76 6.58
C SER A 87 -5.26 2.68 6.39
N ILE A 88 -5.97 3.03 7.47
CA ILE A 88 -7.07 4.02 7.45
C ILE A 88 -6.59 5.36 6.86
N ALA A 89 -5.45 5.86 7.34
CA ALA A 89 -4.88 7.11 6.85
C ALA A 89 -4.57 7.06 5.34
N ARG A 90 -4.05 5.93 4.83
CA ARG A 90 -3.81 5.74 3.39
C ARG A 90 -5.08 5.76 2.57
N VAL A 91 -6.13 5.04 3.00
CA VAL A 91 -7.42 5.00 2.30
C VAL A 91 -8.03 6.40 2.23
N LEU A 92 -8.08 7.12 3.36
CA LEU A 92 -8.56 8.51 3.39
C LEU A 92 -7.73 9.45 2.51
N THR A 93 -6.41 9.24 2.44
CA THR A 93 -5.53 10.05 1.60
C THR A 93 -5.88 9.88 0.12
N VAL A 94 -6.08 8.64 -0.36
CA VAL A 94 -6.43 8.36 -1.77
C VAL A 94 -7.82 8.94 -2.11
N ILE A 95 -8.80 8.78 -1.22
CA ILE A 95 -10.13 9.39 -1.40
C ILE A 95 -10.01 10.92 -1.51
N ASN A 96 -9.26 11.56 -0.62
CA ASN A 96 -9.12 13.02 -0.63
C ASN A 96 -8.32 13.52 -1.84
N GLN A 97 -7.32 12.76 -2.30
CA GLN A 97 -6.54 13.08 -3.50
C GLN A 97 -7.43 13.09 -4.75
N THR A 98 -8.16 12.00 -4.98
CA THR A 98 -9.06 11.86 -6.14
C THR A 98 -10.17 12.91 -6.13
N GLN A 99 -10.78 13.18 -4.97
CA GLN A 99 -11.77 14.26 -4.82
C GLN A 99 -11.20 15.63 -5.15
N LYS A 100 -10.04 16.00 -4.59
CA LYS A 100 -9.40 17.29 -4.86
C LYS A 100 -8.96 17.42 -6.32
N GLU A 101 -8.49 16.34 -6.94
CA GLU A 101 -8.12 16.34 -8.35
C GLU A 101 -9.33 16.62 -9.25
N ASN A 102 -10.46 15.96 -8.98
CA ASN A 102 -11.71 16.20 -9.70
C ASN A 102 -12.21 17.65 -9.52
N LEU A 103 -12.12 18.20 -8.31
CA LEU A 103 -12.46 19.60 -8.06
C LEU A 103 -11.50 20.57 -8.77
N ARG A 104 -10.20 20.25 -8.84
CA ARG A 104 -9.21 21.06 -9.59
C ARG A 104 -9.52 21.07 -11.09
N LYS A 105 -9.97 19.94 -11.65
CA LYS A 105 -10.42 19.84 -13.05
C LYS A 105 -11.67 20.70 -13.26
N PHE A 106 -12.67 20.60 -12.39
CA PHE A 106 -13.93 21.34 -12.50
C PHE A 106 -13.80 22.87 -12.32
N TYR A 107 -12.91 23.32 -11.43
CA TYR A 107 -12.65 24.75 -11.19
C TYR A 107 -11.47 25.30 -12.01
N LYS A 108 -10.95 24.54 -12.99
CA LYS A 108 -9.91 25.04 -13.90
C LYS A 108 -10.48 26.21 -14.73
N GLY A 109 -9.70 27.28 -14.88
CA GLY A 109 -10.12 28.48 -15.64
C GLY A 109 -11.17 29.38 -14.99
N LYS A 110 -11.90 28.93 -13.95
CA LYS A 110 -12.89 29.77 -13.26
C LYS A 110 -12.20 30.88 -12.44
N LYS A 111 -12.75 32.10 -12.52
CA LYS A 111 -12.28 33.29 -11.76
C LYS A 111 -12.37 33.05 -10.25
N TYR A 112 -13.50 32.50 -9.79
CA TYR A 112 -13.74 32.21 -8.37
C TYR A 112 -13.49 30.74 -8.07
N LYS A 113 -12.44 30.48 -7.29
CA LYS A 113 -12.10 29.15 -6.79
C LYS A 113 -12.26 29.13 -5.27
N PRO A 114 -12.71 28.00 -4.69
CA PRO A 114 -12.67 27.79 -3.24
C PRO A 114 -11.28 28.05 -2.66
N LEU A 115 -11.23 28.60 -1.44
CA LEU A 115 -9.98 28.95 -0.75
C LEU A 115 -9.01 27.76 -0.65
N ASP A 116 -9.53 26.54 -0.44
CA ASP A 116 -8.74 25.31 -0.32
C ASP A 116 -8.02 24.89 -1.61
N LEU A 117 -8.50 25.34 -2.77
CA LEU A 117 -7.93 25.04 -4.08
C LEU A 117 -6.99 26.15 -4.56
N ARG A 118 -6.97 27.30 -3.89
CA ARG A 118 -6.05 28.39 -4.22
C ARG A 118 -4.62 27.99 -3.82
N PRO A 119 -3.61 28.39 -4.60
CA PRO A 119 -2.22 28.15 -4.24
C PRO A 119 -1.91 28.86 -2.91
N LYS A 120 -1.38 28.11 -1.93
CA LYS A 120 -0.97 28.68 -0.65
C LYS A 120 0.35 29.45 -0.86
N LYS A 121 0.29 30.77 -0.71
CA LYS A 121 1.43 31.69 -0.74
C LYS A 121 1.50 32.44 0.59
N THR A 122 2.62 33.09 0.86
CA THR A 122 2.70 34.03 1.99
C THR A 122 1.73 35.19 1.76
N ARG A 123 1.26 35.83 2.84
CA ARG A 123 0.32 36.95 2.76
C ARG A 123 0.85 38.08 1.88
N ALA A 124 2.13 38.45 2.03
CA ALA A 124 2.79 39.48 1.24
C ALA A 124 2.76 39.19 -0.28
N VAL A 125 3.02 37.95 -0.69
CA VAL A 125 3.00 37.54 -2.11
C VAL A 125 1.57 37.30 -2.63
N GLY A 126 0.61 37.05 -1.72
CA GLY A 126 -0.80 36.89 -2.03
C GLY A 126 -1.59 38.20 -2.13
N SER A 127 -1.05 39.30 -1.61
CA SER A 127 -1.63 40.64 -1.74
C SER A 127 -1.52 41.15 -3.18
N PRO A 128 -2.58 41.75 -3.76
CA PRO A 128 -2.58 42.21 -5.15
C PRO A 128 -1.52 43.29 -5.49
N SER A 129 -1.03 44.00 -4.47
CA SER A 129 -0.21 45.21 -4.62
C SER A 129 1.28 44.96 -4.89
N THR A 130 1.79 43.74 -4.72
CA THR A 130 3.24 43.47 -4.72
C THR A 130 3.80 42.99 -6.06
N ARG A 131 3.02 43.09 -7.14
CA ARG A 131 3.39 42.57 -8.48
C ARG A 131 3.50 43.66 -9.56
N ARG A 132 3.29 44.94 -9.21
CA ARG A 132 3.45 46.12 -10.09
C ARG A 132 4.51 47.04 -9.48
N SER A 133 5.78 46.76 -9.77
CA SER A 133 6.92 47.66 -9.51
C SER A 133 8.04 47.24 -10.43
#